data_AF-A0A3N9PLG1-F1
#
_entry.id   AF-A0A3N9PLG1-F1
#
_cell.length_a   1.000
_cell.length_b   1.000
_cell.length_c   1.000
_cell.angle_alpha   90.00
_cell.angle_beta   90.00
_cell.angle_gamma   90.00
#
_symmetry.space_group_name_H-M   'P 1'
#
loop_
_entity.id
_entity.type
_entity.pdbx_description
1 polymer ?
#
loop_
_entity_poly.entity_id
_entity_poly.type
_entity_poly.pdbx_seq_one_letter_code
_entity_poly.pdbx_strand_id
1 'polypeptide(L)'
;MHASGFELNKIHDYLWEVPLQGKMKVPGRIYTSHQMIEKHLQEDESVKQVVNVAHLPGIQKYSLAMPDIHWGYGFPIGGVAAMDIDEGVISPGGVGYDINCGVRLIRTNLKASDIRGRMKKLIEDLFRTVPTGVGSSGAIRKLSPSEIKKILKNGAAWAVENGFGDQTDLEYTEENGCMKQADPDVVSQRAIERGRDQAGTLGSGNHFLEVQMVDEVYDADIAGKFGLFEGQLTITIHTGSRGLGYQVCDDYL
;
A
#
# COMPACT_ATOMS: atom_id res chain seq x y z
N MET A 1 -19.52 1.84 24.09
CA MET A 1 -18.98 3.16 23.68
C MET A 1 -19.68 3.58 22.41
N HIS A 2 -19.66 4.84 22.01
CA HIS A 2 -20.18 5.26 20.70
C HIS A 2 -19.09 5.97 19.88
N ALA A 3 -19.14 5.81 18.57
CA ALA A 3 -18.30 6.51 17.60
C ALA A 3 -19.08 6.71 16.30
N SER A 4 -19.13 7.94 15.78
CA SER A 4 -19.88 8.30 14.55
C SER A 4 -21.32 7.79 14.51
N GLY A 5 -22.00 7.83 15.66
CA GLY A 5 -23.39 7.39 15.80
C GLY A 5 -23.58 5.86 15.91
N PHE A 6 -22.51 5.07 15.96
CA PHE A 6 -22.56 3.61 16.08
C PHE A 6 -22.12 3.14 17.46
N GLU A 7 -22.81 2.11 17.97
CA GLU A 7 -22.40 1.41 19.18
C GLU A 7 -21.12 0.59 18.94
N LEU A 8 -20.17 0.71 19.85
CA LEU A 8 -18.93 -0.06 19.90
C LEU A 8 -18.86 -0.84 21.22
N ASN A 9 -18.88 -2.17 21.10
CA ASN A 9 -18.73 -3.12 22.19
C ASN A 9 -17.26 -3.44 22.40
N LYS A 10 -16.74 -3.17 23.59
CA LYS A 10 -15.35 -3.50 23.92
C LYS A 10 -15.20 -5.01 24.06
N ILE A 11 -14.24 -5.59 23.34
CA ILE A 11 -13.87 -7.00 23.48
C ILE A 11 -12.60 -7.14 24.32
N HIS A 12 -11.58 -6.34 24.01
CA HIS A 12 -10.43 -6.09 24.88
C HIS A 12 -9.87 -4.68 24.62
N ASP A 13 -8.74 -4.33 25.24
CA ASP A 13 -8.22 -2.94 25.25
C ASP A 13 -7.87 -2.35 23.87
N TYR A 14 -7.75 -3.20 22.86
CA TYR A 14 -7.34 -2.84 21.50
C TYR A 14 -8.26 -3.42 20.42
N LEU A 15 -9.44 -3.94 20.82
CA LEU A 15 -10.39 -4.54 19.88
C LEU A 15 -11.83 -4.23 20.30
N TRP A 16 -12.55 -3.68 19.35
CA TRP A 16 -13.93 -3.25 19.49
C TRP A 16 -14.79 -3.89 18.41
N GLU A 17 -16.02 -4.21 18.74
CA GLU A 17 -17.01 -4.75 17.82
C GLU A 17 -18.10 -3.72 17.54
N VAL A 18 -18.40 -3.55 16.26
CA VAL A 18 -19.66 -2.96 15.83
C VAL A 18 -20.68 -4.10 15.75
N PRO A 19 -21.68 -4.17 16.65
CA PRO A 19 -22.62 -5.28 16.66
C PRO A 19 -23.45 -5.32 15.37
N LEU A 20 -24.02 -6.49 15.09
CA LEU A 20 -24.93 -6.66 13.96
C LEU A 20 -26.12 -5.69 14.11
N GLN A 21 -26.38 -4.93 13.05
CA GLN A 21 -27.50 -4.02 12.95
C GLN A 21 -28.01 -3.96 11.51
N GLY A 22 -29.31 -3.69 11.34
CA GLY A 22 -29.92 -3.58 10.02
C GLY A 22 -29.75 -4.85 9.19
N LYS A 23 -29.14 -4.71 7.99
CA LYS A 23 -28.94 -5.80 7.03
C LYS A 23 -27.48 -6.25 6.93
N MET A 24 -26.65 -5.91 7.93
CA MET A 24 -25.29 -6.41 8.01
C MET A 24 -25.30 -7.94 7.97
N LYS A 25 -24.44 -8.53 7.16
CA LYS A 25 -24.25 -9.98 7.07
C LYS A 25 -23.31 -10.50 8.16
N VAL A 26 -22.39 -9.66 8.59
CA VAL A 26 -21.37 -9.93 9.62
C VAL A 26 -21.19 -8.72 10.52
N PRO A 27 -20.74 -8.87 11.79
CA PRO A 27 -20.37 -7.73 12.62
C PRO A 27 -19.11 -7.01 12.11
N GLY A 28 -18.87 -5.79 12.59
CA GLY A 28 -17.64 -5.05 12.34
C GLY A 28 -16.61 -5.27 13.45
N ARG A 29 -15.31 -5.21 13.13
CA ARG A 29 -14.22 -5.31 14.11
C ARG A 29 -13.18 -4.22 13.86
N ILE A 30 -12.96 -3.38 14.87
CA ILE A 30 -12.04 -2.25 14.81
C ILE A 30 -10.93 -2.48 15.82
N TYR A 31 -9.70 -2.67 15.34
CA TYR A 31 -8.52 -2.77 16.19
C TYR A 31 -8.05 -1.37 16.52
N THR A 32 -8.28 -0.88 17.73
CA THR A 32 -7.84 0.46 18.12
C THR A 32 -7.89 0.63 19.63
N SER A 33 -7.13 1.58 20.17
CA SER A 33 -7.18 1.90 21.60
C SER A 33 -8.39 2.78 21.93
N HIS A 34 -8.81 2.77 23.20
CA HIS A 34 -9.88 3.67 23.66
C HIS A 34 -9.60 5.14 23.34
N GLN A 35 -8.37 5.60 23.56
CA GLN A 35 -7.96 6.99 23.29
C GLN A 35 -8.08 7.36 21.81
N MET A 36 -7.77 6.43 20.91
CA MET A 36 -7.89 6.68 19.47
C MET A 36 -9.35 6.82 19.05
N ILE A 37 -10.26 6.05 19.66
CA ILE A 37 -11.71 6.20 19.39
C ILE A 37 -12.18 7.58 19.82
N GLU A 38 -11.83 8.03 21.03
CA GLU A 38 -12.25 9.34 21.55
C GLU A 38 -11.71 10.50 20.70
N LYS A 39 -10.46 10.40 20.25
CA LYS A 39 -9.78 11.50 19.56
C LYS A 39 -10.02 11.56 18.06
N HIS A 40 -10.18 10.41 17.41
CA HIS A 40 -10.12 10.33 15.95
C HIS A 40 -11.35 9.71 15.30
N LEU A 41 -12.13 8.88 16.02
CA LEU A 41 -13.27 8.19 15.41
C LEU A 41 -14.63 8.75 15.79
N GLN A 42 -14.71 9.78 16.66
CA GLN A 42 -16.00 10.36 17.05
C GLN A 42 -16.73 11.02 15.87
N GLU A 43 -15.99 11.70 15.00
CA GLU A 43 -16.52 12.50 13.88
C GLU A 43 -16.08 11.97 12.50
N ASP A 44 -15.32 10.87 12.45
CA ASP A 44 -14.82 10.28 11.21
C ASP A 44 -15.81 9.24 10.65
N GLU A 45 -16.10 9.32 9.35
CA GLU A 45 -17.11 8.45 8.72
C GLU A 45 -16.61 7.00 8.50
N SER A 46 -15.38 6.64 8.86
CA SER A 46 -14.83 5.30 8.67
C SER A 46 -15.58 4.20 9.42
N VAL A 47 -16.12 4.48 10.62
CA VAL A 47 -16.93 3.51 11.37
C VAL A 47 -18.19 3.15 10.58
N LYS A 48 -18.80 4.13 9.91
CA LYS A 48 -19.91 3.90 8.97
C LYS A 48 -19.48 3.07 7.78
N GLN A 49 -18.27 3.27 7.27
CA GLN A 49 -17.75 2.46 6.17
C GLN A 49 -17.51 1.01 6.61
N VAL A 50 -17.04 0.76 7.83
CA VAL A 50 -16.99 -0.60 8.40
C VAL A 50 -18.38 -1.25 8.40
N VAL A 51 -19.41 -0.52 8.83
CA VAL A 51 -20.81 -0.95 8.79
C VAL A 51 -21.28 -1.21 7.35
N ASN A 52 -20.97 -0.34 6.39
CA ASN A 52 -21.37 -0.49 5.00
C ASN A 52 -20.75 -1.74 4.37
N VAL A 53 -19.45 -1.96 4.58
CA VAL A 53 -18.72 -3.14 4.07
C VAL A 53 -19.31 -4.43 4.63
N ALA A 54 -19.75 -4.42 5.89
CA ALA A 54 -20.43 -5.56 6.51
C ALA A 54 -21.75 -5.98 5.84
N HIS A 55 -22.30 -5.20 4.91
CA HIS A 55 -23.50 -5.57 4.13
C HIS A 55 -23.18 -6.35 2.84
N LEU A 56 -21.92 -6.41 2.42
CA LEU A 56 -21.55 -6.95 1.11
C LEU A 56 -21.82 -8.46 0.99
N PRO A 57 -22.31 -8.95 -0.16
CA PRO A 57 -22.47 -10.38 -0.39
C PRO A 57 -21.18 -11.17 -0.27
N GLY A 58 -21.29 -12.39 0.27
CA GLY A 58 -20.16 -13.30 0.50
C GLY A 58 -19.13 -12.86 1.54
N ILE A 59 -19.32 -11.73 2.25
CA ILE A 59 -18.36 -11.30 3.28
C ILE A 59 -18.23 -12.34 4.41
N GLN A 60 -16.98 -12.63 4.77
CA GLN A 60 -16.63 -13.67 5.73
C GLN A 60 -16.30 -13.10 7.10
N LYS A 61 -16.89 -13.68 8.14
CA LYS A 61 -16.64 -13.44 9.58
C LYS A 61 -16.92 -12.01 10.07
N TYR A 62 -16.18 -11.01 9.59
CA TYR A 62 -16.22 -9.62 10.03
C TYR A 62 -15.82 -8.65 8.92
N SER A 63 -16.35 -7.43 8.98
CA SER A 63 -15.73 -6.26 8.32
C SER A 63 -14.66 -5.70 9.26
N LEU A 64 -13.38 -5.78 8.88
CA LEU A 64 -12.26 -5.44 9.75
C LEU A 64 -11.73 -4.04 9.45
N ALA A 65 -11.22 -3.36 10.47
CA ALA A 65 -10.45 -2.14 10.33
C ALA A 65 -9.27 -2.10 11.30
N MET A 66 -8.13 -1.64 10.79
CA MET A 66 -6.84 -1.57 11.47
C MET A 66 -6.72 -0.29 12.33
N PRO A 67 -5.70 -0.19 13.21
CA PRO A 67 -5.56 0.95 14.13
C PRO A 67 -5.42 2.33 13.50
N ASP A 68 -5.03 2.39 12.24
CA ASP A 68 -4.88 3.58 11.41
C ASP A 68 -6.13 3.89 10.55
N ILE A 69 -7.27 3.29 10.88
CA ILE A 69 -8.56 3.51 10.20
C ILE A 69 -8.90 5.00 10.07
N HIS A 70 -9.29 5.40 8.86
CA HIS A 70 -9.83 6.73 8.58
C HIS A 70 -10.69 6.71 7.31
N TRP A 71 -11.44 7.80 7.08
CA TRP A 71 -12.39 7.89 5.98
C TRP A 71 -11.73 7.66 4.60
N GLY A 72 -12.27 6.70 3.85
CA GLY A 72 -11.82 6.31 2.51
C GLY A 72 -12.92 6.43 1.44
N TYR A 73 -12.74 5.74 0.31
CA TYR A 73 -13.71 5.70 -0.79
C TYR A 73 -14.53 4.41 -0.75
N GLY A 74 -15.76 4.48 -0.23
CA GLY A 74 -16.62 3.31 -0.02
C GLY A 74 -16.20 2.46 1.17
N PHE A 75 -14.98 1.92 1.14
CA PHE A 75 -14.31 1.25 2.26
C PHE A 75 -13.49 2.26 3.07
N PRO A 76 -13.26 2.02 4.38
CA PRO A 76 -12.31 2.83 5.13
C PRO A 76 -10.87 2.48 4.71
N ILE A 77 -9.97 3.45 4.74
CA ILE A 77 -8.53 3.15 4.66
C ILE A 77 -8.16 2.39 5.94
N GLY A 78 -7.27 1.40 5.84
CA GLY A 78 -7.01 0.43 6.90
C GLY A 78 -8.11 -0.63 7.04
N GLY A 79 -9.06 -0.70 6.10
CA GLY A 79 -10.09 -1.73 6.06
C GLY A 79 -9.59 -3.07 5.50
N VAL A 80 -10.12 -4.18 6.02
CA VAL A 80 -9.92 -5.52 5.47
C VAL A 80 -11.28 -6.24 5.40
N ALA A 81 -11.58 -6.83 4.25
CA ALA A 81 -12.75 -7.68 4.08
C ALA A 81 -12.41 -8.89 3.22
N ALA A 82 -12.64 -10.08 3.74
CA ALA A 82 -12.54 -11.32 2.97
C ALA A 82 -13.91 -11.65 2.38
N MET A 83 -13.94 -11.95 1.08
CA MET A 83 -15.15 -12.32 0.36
C MET A 83 -15.03 -13.77 -0.09
N ASP A 84 -16.15 -14.50 -0.05
CA ASP A 84 -16.26 -15.81 -0.67
C ASP A 84 -15.99 -15.71 -2.18
N ILE A 85 -15.30 -16.69 -2.77
CA ILE A 85 -14.92 -16.63 -4.19
C ILE A 85 -16.10 -16.88 -5.13
N ASP A 86 -17.08 -17.67 -4.69
CA ASP A 86 -18.22 -18.10 -5.51
C ASP A 86 -19.44 -17.18 -5.29
N GLU A 87 -19.66 -16.73 -4.06
CA GLU A 87 -20.84 -15.94 -3.67
C GLU A 87 -20.52 -14.46 -3.36
N GLY A 88 -19.24 -14.09 -3.35
CA GLY A 88 -18.78 -12.78 -2.98
C GLY A 88 -18.75 -11.75 -4.09
N VAL A 89 -18.27 -10.56 -3.75
CA VAL A 89 -18.10 -9.44 -4.66
C VAL A 89 -16.67 -8.93 -4.65
N ILE A 90 -16.23 -8.34 -5.75
CA ILE A 90 -15.03 -7.51 -5.80
C ILE A 90 -15.46 -6.05 -5.89
N SER A 91 -14.79 -5.18 -5.14
CA SER A 91 -15.06 -3.73 -5.14
C SER A 91 -13.75 -2.97 -5.34
N PRO A 92 -13.59 -2.18 -6.42
CA PRO A 92 -12.40 -1.36 -6.61
C PRO A 92 -12.17 -0.39 -5.44
N GLY A 93 -13.23 0.16 -4.84
CA GLY A 93 -13.15 0.98 -3.64
C GLY A 93 -12.59 0.26 -2.40
N GLY A 94 -12.70 -1.08 -2.35
CA GLY A 94 -12.08 -1.90 -1.31
C GLY A 94 -10.60 -2.22 -1.53
N VAL A 95 -10.09 -1.98 -2.74
CA VAL A 95 -8.65 -2.08 -3.06
C VAL A 95 -8.00 -0.70 -2.97
N GLY A 96 -8.68 0.34 -3.47
CA GLY A 96 -8.20 1.71 -3.53
C GLY A 96 -7.77 2.15 -4.93
N TYR A 97 -7.65 3.47 -5.12
CA TYR A 97 -7.28 4.05 -6.41
C TYR A 97 -5.83 3.77 -6.80
N ASP A 98 -4.88 3.93 -5.88
CA ASP A 98 -3.47 3.60 -6.16
C ASP A 98 -3.23 2.12 -5.90
N ILE A 99 -3.65 1.29 -6.86
CA ILE A 99 -3.52 -0.16 -6.83
C ILE A 99 -2.05 -0.51 -6.58
N ASN A 100 -1.79 -1.37 -5.59
CA ASN A 100 -0.45 -1.77 -5.18
C ASN A 100 0.46 -0.59 -4.78
N CYS A 101 -0.10 0.48 -4.21
CA CYS A 101 0.67 1.38 -3.36
C CYS A 101 1.29 0.56 -2.22
N GLY A 102 2.61 0.62 -2.09
CA GLY A 102 3.34 -0.31 -1.24
C GLY A 102 4.74 0.18 -0.91
N VAL A 103 5.40 -0.59 -0.06
CA VAL A 103 6.68 -0.22 0.54
C VAL A 103 7.75 -1.25 0.19
N ARG A 104 8.92 -0.77 -0.22
CA ARG A 104 10.15 -1.56 -0.32
C ARG A 104 11.18 -1.03 0.68
N LEU A 105 11.71 -1.92 1.51
CA LEU A 105 12.84 -1.63 2.40
C LEU A 105 14.11 -2.24 1.81
N ILE A 106 15.11 -1.40 1.55
CA ILE A 106 16.42 -1.80 1.08
C ILE A 106 17.40 -1.64 2.24
N ARG A 107 18.08 -2.72 2.60
CA ARG A 107 19.12 -2.69 3.63
C ARG A 107 20.49 -2.38 3.03
N THR A 108 21.35 -1.79 3.84
CA THR A 108 22.77 -1.62 3.49
C THR A 108 23.65 -2.31 4.53
N ASN A 109 24.95 -2.42 4.27
CA ASN A 109 25.92 -2.80 5.29
C ASN A 109 26.53 -1.57 6.00
N LEU A 110 26.02 -0.38 5.71
CA LEU A 110 26.53 0.87 6.26
C LEU A 110 25.84 1.19 7.58
N LYS A 111 26.59 1.83 8.48
CA LYS A 111 26.06 2.54 9.65
C LYS A 111 25.91 4.02 9.34
N ALA A 112 25.04 4.71 10.08
CA ALA A 112 24.88 6.16 9.97
C ALA A 112 26.21 6.92 10.14
N SER A 113 27.12 6.40 10.98
CA SER A 113 28.48 6.92 11.16
C SER A 113 29.31 6.94 9.87
N ASP A 114 29.08 6.01 8.94
CA ASP A 114 29.94 5.81 7.77
C ASP A 114 29.75 6.90 6.70
N ILE A 115 28.58 7.55 6.71
CA ILE A 115 28.22 8.62 5.77
C ILE A 115 28.20 10.01 6.43
N ARG A 116 28.81 10.15 7.61
CA ARG A 116 28.87 11.45 8.31
C ARG A 116 29.42 12.54 7.38
N GLY A 117 28.68 13.65 7.27
CA GLY A 117 29.03 14.76 6.38
C GLY A 117 28.71 14.53 4.89
N ARG A 118 28.22 13.34 4.49
CA ARG A 118 27.85 13.01 3.11
C ARG A 118 26.33 12.91 2.88
N MET A 119 25.52 12.93 3.93
CA MET A 119 24.06 12.81 3.83
C MET A 119 23.44 13.83 2.86
N LYS A 120 23.83 15.11 2.95
CA LYS A 120 23.32 16.15 2.04
C LYS A 120 23.56 15.79 0.57
N LYS A 121 24.78 15.39 0.24
CA LYS A 121 25.14 14.99 -1.13
C LYS A 121 24.35 13.76 -1.57
N LEU A 122 24.22 12.75 -0.71
CA LEU A 122 23.43 11.55 -1.00
C LEU A 122 21.98 11.88 -1.33
N ILE A 123 21.33 12.73 -0.53
CA ILE A 123 19.94 13.15 -0.78
C ILE A 123 19.83 13.97 -2.07
N GLU A 124 20.78 14.88 -2.35
CA GLU A 124 20.83 15.63 -3.61
C GLU A 124 20.98 14.71 -4.84
N ASP A 125 21.83 13.69 -4.73
CA ASP A 125 22.05 12.70 -5.79
C ASP A 125 20.79 11.82 -5.99
N LEU A 126 20.15 11.36 -4.90
CA LEU A 126 18.90 10.60 -4.95
C LEU A 126 17.76 11.40 -5.57
N PHE A 127 17.59 12.67 -5.18
CA PHE A 127 16.55 13.53 -5.73
C PHE A 127 16.75 13.80 -7.23
N ARG A 128 18.00 13.85 -7.68
CA ARG A 128 18.33 14.01 -9.11
C ARG A 128 18.04 12.73 -9.91
N THR A 129 18.31 11.57 -9.33
CA THR A 129 18.22 10.27 -10.01
C THR A 129 16.82 9.66 -9.96
N VAL A 130 16.01 10.00 -8.94
CA VAL A 130 14.66 9.45 -8.75
C VAL A 130 13.63 10.58 -8.92
N PRO A 131 13.01 10.72 -10.10
CA PRO A 131 12.04 11.79 -10.34
C PRO A 131 10.83 11.71 -9.39
N THR A 132 10.48 12.87 -8.84
CA THR A 132 9.38 13.03 -7.86
C THR A 132 8.46 14.17 -8.30
N GLY A 133 7.21 14.17 -7.83
CA GLY A 133 6.22 15.19 -8.16
C GLY A 133 5.15 14.76 -9.16
N VAL A 134 4.08 15.55 -9.23
CA VAL A 134 2.94 15.33 -10.14
C VAL A 134 3.39 15.52 -11.59
N GLY A 135 3.19 14.51 -12.43
CA GLY A 135 3.53 14.57 -13.86
C GLY A 135 5.01 14.38 -14.18
N SER A 136 5.85 14.11 -13.17
CA SER A 136 7.26 13.78 -13.38
C SER A 136 7.42 12.52 -14.23
N SER A 137 8.44 12.55 -15.08
CA SER A 137 8.71 11.52 -16.09
C SER A 137 10.21 11.40 -16.37
N GLY A 138 10.59 10.43 -17.19
CA GLY A 138 11.94 10.35 -17.75
C GLY A 138 12.97 9.59 -16.90
N ALA A 139 12.54 8.94 -15.81
CA ALA A 139 13.38 7.99 -15.07
C ALA A 139 13.77 6.81 -15.98
N ILE A 140 12.76 6.26 -16.65
CA ILE A 140 12.91 5.30 -17.74
C ILE A 140 12.50 6.02 -19.02
N ARG A 141 13.22 5.76 -20.11
CA ARG A 141 12.84 6.27 -21.44
C ARG A 141 11.39 5.90 -21.71
N LYS A 142 10.60 6.87 -22.18
CA LYS A 142 9.18 6.71 -22.51
C LYS A 142 8.89 5.37 -23.17
N LEU A 143 8.13 4.55 -22.46
CA LEU A 143 7.81 3.20 -22.87
C LEU A 143 6.71 3.22 -23.94
N SER A 144 6.79 2.30 -24.89
CA SER A 144 5.69 2.10 -25.83
C SER A 144 4.51 1.42 -25.11
N PRO A 145 3.28 1.50 -25.65
CA PRO A 145 2.15 0.74 -25.13
C PRO A 145 2.42 -0.76 -25.03
N SER A 146 3.16 -1.33 -25.99
CA SER A 146 3.54 -2.75 -25.96
C SER A 146 4.50 -3.09 -24.82
N GLU A 147 5.43 -2.19 -24.48
CA GLU A 147 6.33 -2.39 -23.33
C GLU A 147 5.57 -2.29 -22.01
N ILE A 148 4.61 -1.37 -21.89
CA ILE A 148 3.75 -1.31 -20.70
C ILE A 148 2.95 -2.61 -20.54
N LYS A 149 2.44 -3.19 -21.63
CA LYS A 149 1.78 -4.51 -21.56
C LYS A 149 2.71 -5.63 -21.08
N LYS A 150 4.00 -5.59 -21.45
CA LYS A 150 4.99 -6.53 -20.92
C LYS A 150 5.23 -6.33 -19.42
N ILE A 151 5.33 -5.07 -18.97
CA ILE A 151 5.42 -4.76 -17.53
C ILE A 151 4.20 -5.29 -16.78
N LEU A 152 2.98 -5.04 -17.28
CA LEU A 152 1.76 -5.52 -16.65
C LEU A 152 1.72 -7.05 -16.55
N LYS A 153 2.28 -7.76 -17.54
CA LYS A 153 2.29 -9.22 -17.57
C LYS A 153 3.40 -9.87 -16.74
N ASN A 154 4.57 -9.24 -16.68
CA ASN A 154 5.78 -9.83 -16.09
C ASN A 154 6.18 -9.18 -14.76
N GLY A 155 5.56 -8.05 -14.39
CA GLY A 155 5.85 -7.33 -13.16
C GLY A 155 7.33 -6.95 -13.01
N ALA A 156 7.87 -7.15 -11.82
CA ALA A 156 9.26 -6.84 -11.50
C ALA A 156 10.28 -7.65 -12.32
N ALA A 157 9.91 -8.83 -12.86
CA ALA A 157 10.81 -9.60 -13.70
C ALA A 157 11.20 -8.84 -14.97
N TRP A 158 10.29 -8.05 -15.55
CA TRP A 158 10.63 -7.15 -16.67
C TRP A 158 11.73 -6.16 -16.27
N ALA A 159 11.70 -5.64 -15.03
CA ALA A 159 12.70 -4.67 -14.58
C ALA A 159 14.09 -5.32 -14.50
N VAL A 160 14.19 -6.52 -13.92
CA VAL A 160 15.43 -7.30 -13.84
C VAL A 160 15.97 -7.66 -15.23
N GLU A 161 15.10 -8.11 -16.14
CA GLU A 161 15.46 -8.42 -17.54
C GLU A 161 16.00 -7.19 -18.31
N ASN A 162 15.60 -5.99 -17.89
CA ASN A 162 16.05 -4.71 -18.47
C ASN A 162 17.19 -4.06 -17.66
N GLY A 163 17.82 -4.78 -16.74
CA GLY A 163 19.00 -4.32 -16.00
C GLY A 163 18.71 -3.48 -14.76
N PHE A 164 17.48 -3.48 -14.25
CA PHE A 164 17.09 -2.82 -13.01
C PHE A 164 16.97 -3.84 -11.88
N GLY A 165 18.05 -4.00 -11.12
CA GLY A 165 18.13 -4.97 -10.03
C GLY A 165 18.67 -6.33 -10.47
N ASP A 166 18.47 -7.34 -9.64
CA ASP A 166 18.89 -8.71 -9.91
C ASP A 166 17.84 -9.76 -9.49
N GLN A 167 18.13 -11.05 -9.70
CA GLN A 167 17.20 -12.14 -9.42
C GLN A 167 16.78 -12.20 -7.95
N THR A 168 17.65 -11.81 -7.02
CA THR A 168 17.35 -11.84 -5.58
C THR A 168 16.31 -10.79 -5.22
N ASP A 169 16.24 -9.67 -5.96
CA ASP A 169 15.18 -8.67 -5.75
C ASP A 169 13.78 -9.28 -5.93
N LEU A 170 13.62 -10.25 -6.82
CA LEU A 170 12.34 -10.94 -7.03
C LEU A 170 11.99 -11.82 -5.82
N GLU A 171 12.94 -12.58 -5.30
CA GLU A 171 12.75 -13.51 -4.18
C GLU A 171 12.30 -12.80 -2.89
N TYR A 172 12.72 -11.54 -2.70
CA TYR A 172 12.36 -10.70 -1.55
C TYR A 172 11.19 -9.74 -1.84
N THR A 173 10.44 -9.96 -2.92
CA THR A 173 9.23 -9.20 -3.24
C THR A 173 8.00 -10.08 -3.08
N GLU A 174 6.93 -9.56 -2.46
CA GLU A 174 5.63 -10.23 -2.43
C GLU A 174 5.19 -10.66 -3.84
N GLU A 175 4.64 -11.88 -3.98
CA GLU A 175 4.30 -12.50 -5.26
C GLU A 175 5.49 -12.61 -6.25
N ASN A 176 6.72 -12.58 -5.76
CA ASN A 176 7.93 -12.41 -6.59
C ASN A 176 7.86 -11.18 -7.53
N GLY A 177 7.08 -10.17 -7.12
CA GLY A 177 6.79 -8.97 -7.90
C GLY A 177 5.90 -9.19 -9.13
N CYS A 178 5.17 -10.30 -9.25
CA CYS A 178 4.32 -10.58 -10.40
C CYS A 178 3.11 -11.49 -10.09
N MET A 179 1.91 -10.92 -10.18
CA MET A 179 0.66 -11.71 -10.14
C MET A 179 0.38 -12.34 -11.51
N LYS A 180 0.39 -13.68 -11.59
CA LYS A 180 0.36 -14.45 -12.86
C LYS A 180 -0.92 -14.29 -13.67
N GLN A 181 -2.01 -13.86 -13.04
CA GLN A 181 -3.34 -13.74 -13.63
C GLN A 181 -3.55 -12.39 -14.33
N ALA A 182 -2.55 -11.51 -14.35
CA ALA A 182 -2.67 -10.20 -14.98
C ALA A 182 -2.95 -10.33 -16.49
N ASP A 183 -4.05 -9.71 -16.94
CA ASP A 183 -4.40 -9.57 -18.35
C ASP A 183 -4.24 -8.11 -18.80
N PRO A 184 -3.19 -7.77 -19.59
CA PRO A 184 -3.00 -6.42 -20.08
C PRO A 184 -4.06 -5.95 -21.08
N ASP A 185 -4.89 -6.84 -21.63
CA ASP A 185 -5.90 -6.49 -22.63
C ASP A 185 -7.19 -5.92 -22.02
N VAL A 186 -7.41 -6.13 -20.71
CA VAL A 186 -8.52 -5.49 -19.98
C VAL A 186 -8.17 -4.08 -19.48
N VAL A 187 -6.91 -3.66 -19.61
CA VAL A 187 -6.45 -2.33 -19.20
C VAL A 187 -6.73 -1.31 -20.31
N SER A 188 -7.43 -0.22 -19.98
CA SER A 188 -7.82 0.78 -20.97
C SER A 188 -6.61 1.49 -21.61
N GLN A 189 -6.80 1.96 -22.84
CA GLN A 189 -5.79 2.75 -23.53
C GLN A 189 -5.40 4.00 -22.71
N ARG A 190 -6.38 4.63 -22.04
CA ARG A 190 -6.15 5.81 -21.19
C ARG A 190 -5.26 5.47 -20.00
N ALA A 191 -5.45 4.33 -19.34
CA ALA A 191 -4.60 3.88 -18.24
C ALA A 191 -3.15 3.64 -18.70
N ILE A 192 -2.98 2.98 -19.85
CA ILE A 192 -1.67 2.75 -20.47
C ILE A 192 -0.97 4.09 -20.79
N GLU A 193 -1.70 5.04 -21.38
CA GLU A 193 -1.17 6.36 -21.73
C GLU A 193 -0.76 7.18 -20.50
N ARG A 194 -1.49 7.07 -19.39
CA ARG A 194 -1.11 7.70 -18.11
C ARG A 194 0.12 7.05 -17.48
N GLY A 195 0.25 5.73 -17.56
CA GLY A 195 1.35 4.98 -16.96
C GLY A 195 2.68 5.10 -17.69
N ARG A 196 2.66 5.17 -19.03
CA ARG A 196 3.88 5.05 -19.86
C ARG A 196 4.95 6.11 -19.61
N ASP A 197 4.54 7.30 -19.17
CA ASP A 197 5.44 8.42 -18.89
C ASP A 197 5.88 8.45 -17.40
N GLN A 198 5.30 7.61 -16.55
CA GLN A 198 5.48 7.65 -15.08
C GLN A 198 6.26 6.46 -14.51
N ALA A 199 6.61 5.47 -15.34
CA ALA A 199 7.42 4.33 -14.93
C ALA A 199 8.78 4.80 -14.36
N GLY A 200 9.15 4.28 -13.18
CA GLY A 200 10.38 4.65 -12.47
C GLY A 200 10.32 5.97 -11.69
N THR A 201 9.14 6.56 -11.48
CA THR A 201 8.98 7.80 -10.71
C THR A 201 8.27 7.55 -9.37
N LEU A 202 8.57 8.36 -8.35
CA LEU A 202 7.91 8.25 -7.03
C LEU A 202 6.48 8.75 -7.06
N GLY A 203 6.25 9.90 -7.68
CA GLY A 203 4.97 10.61 -7.61
C GLY A 203 4.84 11.65 -6.53
N SER A 204 3.63 11.79 -6.00
CA SER A 204 3.20 12.81 -5.05
C SER A 204 2.33 12.19 -3.96
N GLY A 205 1.82 13.00 -3.04
CA GLY A 205 1.01 12.52 -1.92
C GLY A 205 1.91 12.00 -0.80
N ASN A 206 1.61 10.82 -0.26
CA ASN A 206 2.40 10.15 0.77
C ASN A 206 3.58 9.34 0.21
N HIS A 207 3.90 9.48 -1.08
CA HIS A 207 5.01 8.77 -1.72
C HIS A 207 6.36 9.44 -1.46
N PHE A 208 7.36 8.65 -1.10
CA PHE A 208 8.68 9.15 -0.73
C PHE A 208 9.79 8.10 -0.96
N LEU A 209 11.02 8.58 -0.95
CA LEU A 209 12.21 7.77 -0.73
C LEU A 209 12.96 8.37 0.46
N GLU A 210 13.17 7.57 1.50
CA GLU A 210 13.82 8.00 2.73
C GLU A 210 15.08 7.19 2.99
N VAL A 211 16.16 7.87 3.40
CA VAL A 211 17.33 7.23 4.00
C VAL A 211 17.13 7.25 5.50
N GLN A 212 17.01 6.06 6.08
CA GLN A 212 16.64 5.87 7.48
C GLN A 212 17.78 5.19 8.25
N MET A 213 17.72 5.30 9.58
CA MET A 213 18.60 4.57 10.48
C MET A 213 17.76 3.67 11.37
N VAL A 214 18.18 2.41 11.53
CA VAL A 214 17.61 1.51 12.54
C VAL A 214 18.03 2.02 13.91
N ASP A 215 17.13 2.73 14.60
CA ASP A 215 17.42 3.35 15.90
C ASP A 215 17.29 2.37 17.06
N GLU A 216 16.34 1.43 16.99
CA GLU A 216 16.08 0.46 18.05
C GLU A 216 15.74 -0.92 17.45
N VAL A 217 16.13 -1.99 18.14
CA VAL A 217 15.80 -3.38 17.80
C VAL A 217 15.01 -4.02 18.94
N TYR A 218 13.74 -4.32 18.70
CA TYR A 218 12.85 -4.93 19.69
C TYR A 218 12.96 -6.45 19.79
N ASP A 219 13.26 -7.12 18.67
CA ASP A 219 13.48 -8.57 18.59
C ASP A 219 14.77 -8.85 17.82
N ALA A 220 15.82 -9.19 18.56
CA ALA A 220 17.15 -9.40 17.99
C ALA A 220 17.23 -10.63 17.07
N ASP A 221 16.47 -11.68 17.35
CA ASP A 221 16.49 -12.90 16.57
C ASP A 221 15.80 -12.70 15.22
N ILE A 222 14.66 -12.01 15.19
CA ILE A 222 13.96 -11.64 13.95
C ILE A 222 14.77 -10.61 13.16
N ALA A 223 15.29 -9.58 13.84
CA ALA A 223 16.15 -8.60 13.19
C ALA A 223 17.37 -9.26 12.54
N GLY A 224 18.02 -10.20 13.21
CA GLY A 224 19.13 -10.98 12.65
C GLY A 224 18.74 -11.75 11.37
N LYS A 225 17.53 -12.33 11.31
CA LYS A 225 17.02 -13.03 10.11
C LYS A 225 16.75 -12.08 8.95
N PHE A 226 16.28 -10.86 9.23
CA PHE A 226 16.18 -9.79 8.21
C PHE A 226 17.54 -9.11 7.94
N GLY A 227 18.54 -9.46 8.76
CA GLY A 227 19.84 -8.83 8.96
C GLY A 227 19.76 -7.30 9.07
N LEU A 228 18.82 -6.89 9.92
CA LEU A 228 18.76 -5.56 10.49
C LEU A 228 19.61 -5.48 11.75
N PHE A 229 20.26 -4.34 11.99
CA PHE A 229 21.02 -4.09 13.21
C PHE A 229 21.00 -2.61 13.60
N GLU A 230 21.15 -2.31 14.89
CA GLU A 230 21.12 -0.93 15.40
C GLU A 230 22.22 -0.05 14.77
N GLY A 231 21.84 1.17 14.40
CA GLY A 231 22.66 2.14 13.69
C GLY A 231 22.82 1.88 12.19
N GLN A 232 22.27 0.78 11.65
CA GLN A 232 22.29 0.47 10.21
C GLN A 232 21.51 1.50 9.41
N LEU A 233 22.03 1.84 8.23
CA LEU A 233 21.29 2.62 7.25
C LEU A 233 20.44 1.73 6.35
N THR A 234 19.21 2.16 6.15
CA THR A 234 18.26 1.56 5.22
C THR A 234 17.71 2.62 4.27
N ILE A 235 17.11 2.19 3.18
CA ILE A 235 16.38 3.04 2.25
C ILE A 235 14.96 2.51 2.14
N THR A 236 13.98 3.35 2.41
CA THR A 236 12.56 3.00 2.27
C THR A 236 12.01 3.71 1.05
N ILE A 237 11.38 2.96 0.15
CA ILE A 237 10.69 3.47 -1.03
C ILE A 237 9.20 3.21 -0.83
N HIS A 238 8.41 4.28 -0.86
CA HIS A 238 6.96 4.22 -0.81
C HIS A 238 6.39 4.84 -2.08
N THR A 239 5.77 4.00 -2.92
CA THR A 239 5.12 4.41 -4.17
C THR A 239 4.12 3.35 -4.62
N GLY A 240 3.47 3.54 -5.77
CA GLY A 240 2.45 2.63 -6.28
C GLY A 240 2.40 2.58 -7.80
N SER A 241 1.25 2.17 -8.33
CA SER A 241 0.95 2.04 -9.76
C SER A 241 0.89 3.36 -10.53
N ARG A 242 1.02 4.49 -9.84
CA ARG A 242 0.97 5.84 -10.41
C ARG A 242 -0.39 6.09 -11.08
N GLY A 243 -0.41 6.88 -12.16
CA GLY A 243 -1.64 7.18 -12.88
C GLY A 243 -2.29 5.98 -13.57
N LEU A 244 -1.59 4.86 -13.72
CA LEU A 244 -2.12 3.65 -14.37
C LEU A 244 -3.18 3.00 -13.48
N GLY A 245 -2.84 2.60 -12.25
CA GLY A 245 -3.81 1.96 -11.36
C GLY A 245 -4.94 2.88 -10.93
N TYR A 246 -4.66 4.19 -10.78
CA TYR A 246 -5.72 5.18 -10.58
C TYR A 246 -6.77 5.11 -11.69
N GLN A 247 -6.32 5.09 -12.95
CA GLN A 247 -7.25 5.05 -14.07
C GLN A 247 -7.96 3.70 -14.17
N VAL A 248 -7.28 2.59 -13.86
CA VAL A 248 -7.93 1.27 -13.79
C VAL A 248 -9.03 1.27 -12.73
N CYS A 249 -8.79 1.83 -11.54
CA CYS A 249 -9.83 1.94 -10.52
C CYS A 249 -11.02 2.79 -11.03
N ASP A 250 -10.73 3.97 -11.60
CA ASP A 250 -11.74 4.88 -12.16
C ASP A 250 -12.57 4.26 -13.29
N ASP A 251 -11.95 3.41 -14.13
CA ASP A 251 -12.62 2.74 -15.25
C ASP A 251 -13.59 1.62 -14.79
N TYR A 252 -13.39 1.06 -13.59
CA TYR A 252 -14.13 -0.09 -13.06
C TYR A 252 -15.08 0.23 -11.89
N LEU A 253 -15.12 1.49 -11.45
CA LEU A 253 -16.05 2.00 -10.43
C LEU A 253 -17.46 2.23 -10.99
#